data_AF-A0AAW2XBP9-F1
#
_entry.id   AF-A0AAW2XBP9-F1
#
_cell.length_a   1.000
_cell.length_b   1.000
_cell.length_c   1.000
_cell.angle_alpha   90.00
_cell.angle_beta   90.00
_cell.angle_gamma   90.00
#
_symmetry.space_group_name_H-M   'P 1'
#
loop_
_entity.id
_entity.type
_entity.pdbx_description
1 polymer ?
#
loop_
_entity_poly.entity_id
_entity_poly.type
_entity_poly.pdbx_seq_one_letter_code
_entity_poly.pdbx_strand_id
1 'polypeptide(L)'
;MLVKSKKAAEHVKDLEETFSVLRKYKLKLNPAKCAFGVQGGRFLGFMVTQRGIEANPLKIKAIIDMKAPTCLNEAQRLTGRIAALSRFISKSAEKKPVVLQDIKKSKDV
;
A
#
# COMPACT_ATOMS: atom_id res chain seq x y z
N MET A 1 -1.62 -2.79 13.53
CA MET A 1 -2.42 -4.02 13.72
C MET A 1 -3.69 -3.88 12.90
N LEU A 2 -4.14 -4.95 12.25
CA LEU A 2 -5.41 -5.02 11.53
C LEU A 2 -6.18 -6.22 12.07
N VAL A 3 -7.42 -6.01 12.50
CA VAL A 3 -8.33 -7.06 12.94
C VAL A 3 -9.47 -7.10 11.93
N LYS A 4 -9.75 -8.28 11.37
CA LYS A 4 -10.85 -8.49 10.42
C LYS A 4 -11.58 -9.77 10.78
N SER A 5 -12.88 -9.77 10.58
CA SER A 5 -13.75 -10.90 10.90
C SER A 5 -14.59 -11.22 9.67
N LYS A 6 -14.98 -12.49 9.50
CA LYS A 6 -15.83 -12.90 8.38
C LYS A 6 -17.26 -12.36 8.54
N LYS A 7 -17.76 -12.33 9.79
CA LYS A 7 -19.08 -11.81 10.15
C LYS A 7 -18.95 -10.64 11.12
N ALA A 8 -19.82 -9.64 10.98
CA ALA A 8 -19.84 -8.49 11.87
C ALA A 8 -20.10 -8.89 13.34
N ALA A 9 -20.98 -9.88 13.57
CA ALA A 9 -21.30 -10.38 14.91
C ALA A 9 -20.09 -11.00 15.64
N GLU A 10 -19.12 -11.53 14.91
CA GLU A 10 -17.90 -12.14 15.48
C GLU A 10 -16.84 -11.08 15.81
N HIS A 11 -16.95 -9.87 15.25
CA HIS A 11 -15.89 -8.87 15.32
C HIS A 11 -15.60 -8.35 16.73
N VAL A 12 -16.64 -8.23 17.56
CA VAL A 12 -16.47 -7.82 18.95
C VAL A 12 -15.65 -8.85 19.72
N LYS A 13 -15.91 -10.14 19.51
CA LYS A 13 -15.15 -11.24 20.13
C LYS A 13 -13.68 -11.25 19.69
N ASP A 14 -13.43 -11.07 18.39
CA ASP A 14 -12.06 -11.00 17.87
C ASP A 14 -11.27 -9.80 18.43
N LEU A 15 -11.95 -8.66 18.63
CA LEU A 15 -11.37 -7.48 19.27
C LEU A 15 -11.07 -7.73 20.75
N GLU A 16 -11.97 -8.39 21.48
CA GLU A 16 -11.76 -8.76 22.88
C GLU A 16 -10.54 -9.67 23.07
N GLU A 17 -10.40 -10.69 22.23
CA GLU A 17 -9.24 -11.58 22.23
C GLU A 17 -7.96 -10.80 21.93
N THR A 18 -7.98 -9.98 20.87
CA THR A 18 -6.84 -9.15 20.47
C THR A 18 -6.41 -8.20 21.59
N PHE A 19 -7.35 -7.49 22.22
CA PHE A 19 -7.04 -6.59 23.33
C PHE A 19 -6.55 -7.34 24.56
N SER A 20 -7.02 -8.57 24.80
CA SER A 20 -6.54 -9.41 25.91
C SER A 20 -5.07 -9.79 25.70
N VAL A 21 -4.67 -10.15 24.47
CA VAL A 21 -3.27 -10.38 24.11
C VAL A 21 -2.44 -9.11 24.30
N LEU A 22 -2.90 -7.96 23.79
CA LEU A 22 -2.18 -6.70 23.95
C LEU A 22 -1.97 -6.34 25.43
N ARG A 23 -2.99 -6.51 26.27
CA ARG A 23 -2.89 -6.31 27.72
C ARG A 23 -1.90 -7.27 28.37
N LYS A 24 -1.96 -8.57 28.03
CA LYS A 24 -1.03 -9.59 28.54
C LYS A 24 0.43 -9.22 28.30
N TYR A 25 0.74 -8.71 27.12
CA TYR A 25 2.10 -8.29 26.74
C TYR A 25 2.39 -6.80 27.00
N LYS A 26 1.52 -6.09 27.74
CA LYS A 26 1.66 -4.65 28.08
C LYS A 26 1.86 -3.73 26.87
N LEU A 27 1.33 -4.12 25.71
CA LEU A 27 1.33 -3.31 24.50
C LEU A 27 0.20 -2.28 24.56
N LYS A 28 0.52 -1.01 24.28
CA LYS A 28 -0.45 0.09 24.25
C LYS A 28 -0.70 0.54 22.82
N LEU A 29 -1.97 0.76 22.49
CA LEU A 29 -2.39 1.39 21.23
C LEU A 29 -2.54 2.90 21.44
N ASN A 30 -2.34 3.69 20.38
CA ASN A 30 -2.65 5.11 20.38
C ASN A 30 -4.12 5.29 19.93
N PRO A 31 -5.05 5.68 20.82
CA PRO A 31 -6.47 5.77 20.49
C PRO A 31 -6.75 6.74 19.34
N ALA A 32 -6.00 7.86 19.26
CA ALA A 32 -6.17 8.85 18.20
C ALA A 32 -5.78 8.34 16.80
N LYS A 33 -5.05 7.23 16.72
CA LYS A 33 -4.64 6.59 15.45
C LYS A 33 -5.40 5.29 15.18
N CYS A 34 -6.29 4.87 16.08
CA CYS A 34 -7.10 3.67 15.91
C CYS A 34 -8.43 4.03 15.23
N ALA A 35 -8.84 3.21 14.26
CA ALA A 35 -10.16 3.27 13.65
C ALA A 35 -10.86 1.92 13.86
N PHE A 36 -12.13 1.96 14.25
CA PHE A 36 -12.95 0.78 14.55
C PHE A 36 -14.27 0.85 13.78
N GLY A 37 -14.87 -0.31 13.49
CA GLY A 37 -16.17 -0.38 12.83
C GLY A 37 -16.20 0.14 11.39
N VAL A 38 -15.05 0.25 10.73
CA VAL A 38 -14.95 0.71 9.34
C VAL A 38 -15.10 -0.45 8.36
N GLN A 39 -15.80 -0.24 7.24
CA GLN A 39 -15.94 -1.24 6.17
C GLN A 39 -14.63 -1.45 5.36
N GLY A 40 -13.72 -0.49 5.47
CA GLY A 40 -12.40 -0.55 4.86
C GLY A 40 -11.55 0.66 5.26
N GLY A 41 -10.25 0.57 5.02
CA GLY A 41 -9.32 1.62 5.43
C GLY A 41 -7.92 1.47 4.86
N ARG A 42 -7.12 2.52 5.06
CA ARG A 42 -5.69 2.52 4.68
C ARG A 42 -4.89 1.72 5.70
N PHE A 43 -4.16 0.70 5.24
CA PHE A 43 -3.25 -0.08 6.07
C PHE A 43 -1.97 -0.43 5.29
N LEU A 44 -0.81 -0.14 5.89
CA LEU A 44 0.52 -0.36 5.28
C LEU A 44 0.65 0.17 3.83
N GLY A 45 -0.04 1.27 3.55
CA GLY A 45 -0.01 1.90 2.24
C GLY A 45 -0.87 1.24 1.15
N PHE A 46 -1.73 0.28 1.51
CA PHE A 46 -2.79 -0.29 0.67
C PHE A 46 -4.17 0.08 1.22
N MET A 47 -5.19 -0.12 0.39
CA MET A 47 -6.58 -0.10 0.85
C MET A 47 -6.97 -1.53 1.23
N VAL A 48 -7.57 -1.69 2.40
CA VAL A 48 -8.19 -2.96 2.81
C VAL A 48 -9.68 -2.73 2.80
N THR A 49 -10.39 -3.47 1.97
CA THR A 49 -11.85 -3.40 1.81
C THR A 49 -12.45 -4.79 2.02
N GLN A 50 -13.78 -4.89 2.01
CA GLN A 50 -14.47 -6.18 2.01
C GLN A 50 -14.08 -7.07 0.82
N ARG A 51 -13.73 -6.47 -0.33
CA ARG A 51 -13.30 -7.20 -1.55
C ARG A 51 -11.86 -7.72 -1.46
N GLY A 52 -11.08 -7.25 -0.49
CA GLY A 52 -9.70 -7.67 -0.28
C GLY A 52 -8.73 -6.49 -0.20
N ILE A 53 -7.51 -6.71 -0.69
CA ILE A 53 -6.47 -5.68 -0.72
C ILE A 53 -6.55 -4.97 -2.06
N GLU A 54 -6.75 -3.66 -2.03
CA GLU A 54 -6.87 -2.79 -3.19
C GLU A 54 -5.71 -1.79 -3.23
N ALA A 55 -5.41 -1.28 -4.42
CA ALA A 55 -4.40 -0.24 -4.59
C ALA A 55 -4.85 1.07 -3.92
N ASN A 56 -3.90 1.81 -3.34
CA ASN A 56 -4.22 3.10 -2.72
C ASN A 56 -4.37 4.19 -3.80
N PRO A 57 -5.57 4.79 -3.96
CA PRO A 57 -5.82 5.79 -5.01
C PRO A 57 -4.93 7.03 -4.85
N LEU A 58 -4.55 7.39 -3.62
CA LEU A 58 -3.63 8.51 -3.39
C LEU A 58 -2.22 8.21 -3.89
N LYS A 59 -1.75 6.97 -3.76
CA LYS A 59 -0.44 6.57 -4.30
C LYS A 59 -0.46 6.53 -5.83
N ILE A 60 -1.57 6.05 -6.41
CA ILE A 60 -1.77 6.06 -7.86
C ILE A 60 -1.77 7.50 -8.37
N LYS A 61 -2.58 8.37 -7.76
CA LYS A 61 -2.67 9.78 -8.13
C LYS A 61 -1.32 10.49 -8.04
N ALA A 62 -0.54 10.23 -6.99
CA ALA A 62 0.81 10.79 -6.86
C ALA A 62 1.79 10.34 -7.96
N ILE A 63 1.58 9.17 -8.60
CA ILE A 63 2.37 8.71 -9.76
C ILE A 63 1.83 9.32 -11.05
N ILE A 64 0.51 9.52 -11.17
CA ILE A 64 -0.09 10.18 -12.35
C ILE A 64 0.30 11.66 -12.40
N ASP A 65 0.25 12.34 -11.26
CA ASP A 65 0.50 13.78 -11.14
C ASP A 65 2.00 14.13 -11.10
N MET A 66 2.90 13.14 -11.13
CA MET A 66 4.34 13.41 -11.08
C MET A 66 4.86 13.94 -12.42
N LYS A 67 5.86 14.82 -12.36
CA LYS A 67 6.61 15.21 -13.55
C LYS A 67 7.41 14.04 -14.09
N ALA A 68 7.64 14.04 -15.40
CA ALA A 68 8.51 13.07 -16.04
C ALA A 68 9.90 13.09 -15.39
N PRO A 69 10.45 11.93 -15.01
CA PRO A 69 11.77 11.86 -14.38
C PRO A 69 12.85 12.32 -15.37
N THR A 70 13.75 13.18 -14.92
CA THR A 70 14.80 13.78 -15.76
C THR A 70 16.16 13.11 -15.57
N CYS A 71 16.31 12.29 -14.54
CA CYS A 71 17.57 11.59 -14.25
C CYS A 71 17.36 10.13 -13.84
N LEU A 72 18.46 9.37 -13.89
CA LEU A 72 18.45 7.93 -13.57
C LEU A 72 17.92 7.64 -12.16
N ASN A 73 18.26 8.46 -11.18
CA ASN A 73 17.81 8.29 -9.80
C ASN A 73 16.29 8.46 -9.67
N GLU A 74 15.70 9.42 -10.38
CA GLU A 74 14.25 9.62 -10.40
C GLU A 74 13.55 8.47 -11.12
N ALA A 75 14.12 7.97 -12.22
CA ALA A 75 13.61 6.81 -12.94
C ALA A 75 13.65 5.53 -12.09
N GLN A 76 14.72 5.31 -11.33
CA GLN A 76 14.82 4.19 -10.39
C GLN A 76 13.79 4.33 -9.25
N ARG A 77 13.60 5.54 -8.70
CA ARG A 77 12.57 5.81 -7.69
C ARG A 77 11.17 5.53 -8.22
N LEU A 78 10.86 5.97 -9.44
CA LEU A 78 9.61 5.67 -10.13
C LEU A 78 9.43 4.17 -10.30
N THR A 79 10.47 3.46 -10.75
CA THR A 79 10.44 2.00 -10.90
C THR A 79 10.12 1.31 -9.58
N GLY A 80 10.72 1.74 -8.47
CA GLY A 80 10.39 1.23 -7.13
C GLY A 80 8.94 1.51 -6.72
N ARG A 81 8.40 2.70 -7.03
CA ARG A 81 6.99 3.05 -6.79
C ARG A 81 6.03 2.18 -7.59
N ILE A 82 6.34 1.92 -8.86
CA ILE A 82 5.55 1.02 -9.74
C ILE A 82 5.65 -0.43 -9.24
N ALA A 83 6.84 -0.88 -8.82
CA ALA A 83 7.03 -2.22 -8.29
C ALA A 83 6.16 -2.50 -7.05
N ALA A 84 5.93 -1.50 -6.19
CA ALA A 84 5.01 -1.65 -5.06
C ALA A 84 3.53 -1.85 -5.47
N LEU A 85 3.17 -1.47 -6.70
CA LEU A 85 1.82 -1.60 -7.29
C LEU A 85 1.73 -2.74 -8.31
N SER A 86 2.83 -3.44 -8.60
CA SER A 86 2.93 -4.43 -9.70
C SER A 86 1.87 -5.54 -9.62
N ARG A 87 1.48 -5.93 -8.40
CA ARG A 87 0.43 -6.94 -8.13
C ARG A 87 -0.97 -6.55 -8.65
N PHE A 88 -1.20 -5.26 -8.90
CA PHE A 88 -2.48 -4.72 -9.40
C PHE A 88 -2.43 -4.40 -10.90
N ILE A 89 -1.28 -4.62 -11.55
CA ILE A 89 -1.06 -4.30 -12.96
C ILE A 89 -0.88 -5.62 -13.71
N SER A 90 -1.85 -5.95 -14.56
CA SER A 90 -1.76 -7.13 -15.42
C SER A 90 -0.50 -7.09 -16.29
N LYS A 91 0.22 -8.22 -16.34
CA LYS A 91 1.46 -8.39 -17.12
C LYS A 91 2.54 -7.34 -16.79
N SER A 92 2.65 -6.93 -15.53
CA SER A 92 3.59 -5.88 -15.11
C SER A 92 5.06 -6.19 -15.41
N ALA A 93 5.46 -7.46 -15.40
CA ALA A 93 6.82 -7.87 -15.75
C ALA A 93 7.16 -7.67 -17.25
N GLU A 94 6.15 -7.73 -18.13
CA GLU A 94 6.30 -7.53 -19.58
C GLU A 94 6.35 -6.04 -19.94
N LYS A 95 5.76 -5.18 -19.09
CA LYS A 95 5.78 -3.72 -19.24
C LYS A 95 7.13 -3.17 -18.77
N LYS A 96 8.13 -3.21 -19.66
CA LYS A 96 9.42 -2.55 -19.42
C LYS A 96 9.17 -1.04 -19.17
N PRO A 97 9.62 -0.45 -18.05
CA PRO A 97 9.55 0.99 -17.88
C PRO A 97 10.48 1.63 -18.91
N VAL A 98 9.89 2.12 -20.01
CA VAL A 98 10.54 2.78 -21.17
C VAL A 98 11.57 3.82 -20.71
N VAL A 99 11.26 4.51 -19.60
CA VAL A 99 12.08 5.49 -18.91
C VAL A 99 13.54 5.06 -18.65
N LEU A 100 13.82 3.77 -18.33
CA LEU A 100 15.19 3.35 -18.02
C LEU A 100 16.06 3.14 -19.27
N GLN A 101 15.47 2.93 -20.45
CA GLN A 101 16.22 2.72 -21.69
C GLN A 101 16.61 4.06 -22.32
N ASP A 102 15.71 5.04 -22.27
CA ASP A 102 15.93 6.36 -22.89
C ASP A 102 16.93 7.21 -22.11
N ILE A 103 16.93 7.13 -20.76
CA ILE A 103 17.88 7.87 -19.92
C ILE A 103 19.30 7.29 -20.00
N LYS A 104 19.45 5.99 -20.24
CA LYS A 104 20.77 5.38 -20.49
C LYS A 104 21.37 5.88 -21.81
N LYS A 105 20.56 5.97 -22.87
CA LYS A 105 21.02 6.48 -24.18
C LYS A 105 21.47 7.94 -24.17
N SER A 106 20.90 8.78 -23.29
CA SER A 106 21.30 10.19 -23.18
C SER A 106 22.65 10.42 -22.47
N LYS A 107 23.27 9.38 -21.90
CA LYS A 107 24.63 9.47 -21.32
C LYS A 107 25.74 9.05 -22.28
N ASP A 108 25.39 8.48 -23.43
CA ASP A 108 26.33 7.98 -24.45
C ASP A 108 26.41 8.90 -25.69
N VAL A 109 26.06 10.19 -25.54
CA VAL A 109 26.26 11.27 -26.52
C VAL A 109 27.04 12.40 -25.89
#